data_AF-A0A813LVU4-F1
#
_entry.id   AF-A0A813LVU4-F1
#
_cell.length_a   1.000
_cell.length_b   1.000
_cell.length_c   1.000
_cell.angle_alpha   90.00
_cell.angle_beta   90.00
_cell.angle_gamma   90.00
#
_symmetry.space_group_name_H-M   'P 1'
#
loop_
_entity.id
_entity.type
_entity.pdbx_description
1 polymer ?
#
loop_
_entity_poly.entity_id
_entity_poly.type
_entity_poly.pdbx_seq_one_letter_code
_entity_poly.pdbx_strand_id
1 'polypeptide(L)'
;AILQLSEEELLTAEWLPNGIRPGDFPDGQHCQLTLSGSNMWLGTTSHLKESYDEFINMIQNAKRFIFIENQYFSTDVPSHSKECGHEHDRTSQLYSGAKNVIGKVLMDRIKRAALAKEHFSVVVIIPLATEPGSFYPNLRGTYCFEEAIDDFWRAEKLQSDRKDYFSFFFLANAVAAPVGMQGPGNAFYGIFMHTKVIVVDDEVAYIGSANINDRSLLGNRDAEVGVTVRGGSYPRELRETLLDSQLGGPGKVDTSRFASSVGAVAKANADELRRTMGISFPDGTVTSKNNGTIDLFGMENLINHAPNREAALKYPLSRVVGGGGGSDHFEWFVVPDDHFEPPKLQGTLFPWSRSIWGMPQLTSIAQIFSNELNYVERPEESSTELGPVLQADKPLFL
;
A
#
# COMPACT_ATOMS: atom_id res chain seq x y z
N ALA A 1 7.57 -33.64 -20.22
CA ALA A 1 8.82 -33.56 -19.46
C ALA A 1 8.82 -32.22 -18.75
N ILE A 2 8.94 -32.19 -17.43
CA ILE A 2 9.11 -30.94 -16.68
C ILE A 2 10.58 -30.55 -16.90
N LEU A 3 10.81 -29.44 -17.60
CA LEU A 3 12.15 -28.87 -17.77
C LEU A 3 12.56 -28.23 -16.44
N GLN A 4 13.60 -28.77 -15.82
CA GLN A 4 14.28 -28.12 -14.70
C GLN A 4 15.22 -27.07 -15.29
N LEU A 5 14.98 -25.80 -14.97
CA LEU A 5 15.87 -24.70 -15.34
C LEU A 5 17.03 -24.63 -14.35
N SER A 6 18.21 -24.29 -14.83
CA SER A 6 19.42 -24.03 -14.02
C SER A 6 19.46 -22.57 -13.52
N GLU A 7 20.17 -22.30 -12.41
CA GLU A 7 20.24 -20.96 -11.76
C GLU A 7 20.71 -19.81 -12.67
N GLU A 8 21.31 -20.10 -13.83
CA GLU A 8 21.84 -19.11 -14.77
C GLU A 8 20.98 -18.97 -16.05
N GLU A 9 19.93 -19.77 -16.20
CA GLU A 9 19.04 -19.69 -17.36
C GLU A 9 18.07 -18.51 -17.22
N LEU A 10 18.45 -17.36 -17.79
CA LEU A 10 17.52 -16.29 -18.10
C LEU A 10 16.42 -16.83 -19.02
N LEU A 11 15.20 -16.97 -18.50
CA LEU A 11 14.00 -17.11 -19.32
C LEU A 11 13.81 -15.81 -20.11
N THR A 12 14.37 -15.79 -21.31
CA THR A 12 14.07 -14.77 -22.31
C THR A 12 12.72 -15.13 -22.93
N ALA A 13 11.65 -14.50 -22.44
CA ALA A 13 10.36 -14.59 -23.08
C ALA A 13 10.22 -13.42 -24.07
N GLU A 14 10.27 -13.70 -25.37
CA GLU A 14 9.75 -12.77 -26.38
C GLU A 14 8.22 -12.83 -26.33
N TRP A 15 7.60 -11.87 -25.65
CA TRP A 15 6.16 -11.71 -25.70
C TRP A 15 5.78 -10.91 -26.94
N LEU A 16 5.21 -11.59 -27.94
CA LEU A 16 4.52 -10.94 -29.05
C LEU A 16 3.02 -10.93 -28.72
N PRO A 17 2.42 -9.79 -28.33
CA PRO A 17 0.96 -9.69 -28.31
C PRO A 17 0.42 -9.99 -29.70
N ASN A 18 -0.76 -10.60 -29.76
CA ASN A 18 -1.51 -10.79 -31.01
C ASN A 18 -1.49 -9.51 -31.87
N GLY A 19 -0.72 -9.54 -32.96
CA GLY A 19 -0.67 -8.48 -33.97
C GLY A 19 0.50 -7.49 -33.90
N ILE A 20 1.43 -7.59 -32.93
CA ILE A 20 2.62 -6.71 -32.88
C ILE A 20 3.84 -7.48 -33.41
N ARG A 21 4.58 -6.86 -34.33
CA ARG A 21 5.78 -7.46 -34.95
C ARG A 21 7.05 -6.96 -34.25
N PRO A 22 8.15 -7.74 -34.24
CA PRO A 22 9.45 -7.38 -33.65
C PRO A 22 10.10 -6.06 -34.13
N GLY A 23 9.48 -5.31 -35.06
CA GLY A 23 9.97 -4.02 -35.57
C GLY A 23 9.12 -2.81 -35.14
N ASP A 24 8.09 -2.99 -34.31
CA ASP A 24 7.19 -1.91 -33.89
C ASP A 24 7.71 -1.12 -32.67
N PHE A 25 8.83 -1.54 -32.08
CA PHE A 25 9.52 -0.82 -30.99
C PHE A 25 10.78 -0.12 -31.53
N PRO A 26 10.73 1.20 -31.82
CA PRO A 26 11.88 1.92 -32.39
C PRO A 26 13.06 2.03 -31.42
N ASP A 27 12.81 1.88 -30.11
CA ASP A 27 13.81 1.81 -29.03
C ASP A 27 13.53 0.55 -28.20
N GLY A 28 14.46 -0.41 -28.18
CA GLY A 28 14.26 -1.75 -27.63
C GLY A 28 13.73 -1.77 -26.19
N GLN A 29 12.56 -2.39 -26.00
CA GLN A 29 12.00 -2.69 -24.69
C GLN A 29 12.59 -4.02 -24.17
N HIS A 30 13.10 -4.04 -22.95
CA HIS A 30 13.64 -5.24 -22.33
C HIS A 30 12.77 -5.67 -21.15
N CYS A 31 12.20 -6.88 -21.25
CA CYS A 31 11.40 -7.49 -20.20
C CYS A 31 12.22 -8.57 -19.48
N GLN A 32 12.21 -8.55 -18.14
CA GLN A 32 12.88 -9.53 -17.30
C GLN A 32 11.88 -10.10 -16.29
N LEU A 33 11.73 -11.42 -16.26
CA LEU A 33 10.97 -12.09 -15.20
C LEU A 33 11.76 -12.05 -13.89
N THR A 34 11.05 -11.90 -12.78
CA THR A 34 11.60 -12.02 -11.43
C THR A 34 10.83 -13.08 -10.66
N LEU A 35 11.54 -13.96 -9.96
CA LEU A 35 11.00 -14.96 -9.05
C LEU A 35 11.54 -14.73 -7.64
N SER A 36 10.66 -14.76 -6.65
CA SER A 36 11.04 -14.82 -5.24
C SER A 36 10.35 -15.99 -4.56
N GLY A 37 10.99 -16.64 -3.61
CA GLY A 37 10.35 -17.69 -2.83
C GLY A 37 11.29 -18.79 -2.39
N SER A 38 10.75 -19.63 -1.49
CA SER A 38 11.54 -20.69 -0.88
C SER A 38 11.98 -21.70 -1.92
N ASN A 39 13.20 -22.22 -1.77
CA ASN A 39 13.75 -23.23 -2.65
C ASN A 39 12.88 -24.50 -2.69
N MET A 40 12.24 -24.85 -1.58
CA MET A 40 11.31 -25.98 -1.51
C MET A 40 10.04 -25.77 -2.37
N TRP A 41 9.51 -24.55 -2.44
CA TRP A 41 8.30 -24.26 -3.21
C TRP A 41 8.62 -24.06 -4.70
N LEU A 42 9.78 -23.49 -5.01
CA LEU A 42 10.20 -23.18 -6.37
C LEU A 42 10.95 -24.34 -7.05
N GLY A 43 11.37 -25.35 -6.31
CA GLY A 43 12.20 -26.45 -6.83
C GLY A 43 13.61 -26.03 -7.23
N THR A 44 14.13 -24.96 -6.60
CA THR A 44 15.47 -24.40 -6.85
C THR A 44 16.47 -24.90 -5.82
N THR A 45 17.76 -24.66 -6.03
CA THR A 45 18.84 -25.01 -5.09
C THR A 45 18.90 -24.05 -3.90
N SER A 46 18.54 -22.78 -4.11
CA SER A 46 18.61 -21.70 -3.12
C SER A 46 17.34 -20.85 -3.11
N HIS A 47 17.09 -20.13 -2.01
CA HIS A 47 16.00 -19.17 -1.91
C HIS A 47 16.18 -18.05 -2.93
N LEU A 48 15.15 -17.75 -3.71
CA LEU A 48 15.18 -16.64 -4.66
C LEU A 48 14.55 -15.39 -4.04
N LYS A 49 15.14 -14.22 -4.31
CA LYS A 49 14.68 -12.91 -3.82
C LYS A 49 14.76 -11.84 -4.90
N GLU A 50 14.54 -12.22 -6.15
CA GLU A 50 14.82 -11.36 -7.30
C GLU A 50 13.97 -10.09 -7.31
N SER A 51 12.69 -10.16 -6.87
CA SER A 51 11.87 -8.94 -6.74
C SER A 51 12.44 -7.97 -5.70
N TYR A 52 13.02 -8.48 -4.62
CA TYR A 52 13.61 -7.63 -3.58
C TYR A 52 14.90 -6.95 -4.06
N ASP A 53 15.77 -7.71 -4.71
CA ASP A 53 17.01 -7.18 -5.28
C ASP A 53 16.68 -6.14 -6.38
N GLU A 54 15.64 -6.39 -7.19
CA GLU A 54 15.17 -5.44 -8.20
C GLU A 54 14.58 -4.17 -7.60
N PHE A 55 13.75 -4.25 -6.54
CA PHE A 55 13.18 -3.07 -5.89
C PHE A 55 14.31 -2.17 -5.36
N ILE A 56 15.32 -2.75 -4.70
CA ILE A 56 16.49 -2.01 -4.22
C ILE A 56 17.21 -1.34 -5.40
N ASN A 57 17.47 -2.08 -6.47
CA ASN A 57 18.15 -1.57 -7.66
C ASN A 57 17.39 -0.40 -8.31
N MET A 58 16.08 -0.52 -8.50
CA MET A 58 15.23 0.53 -9.05
C MET A 58 15.29 1.80 -8.19
N ILE A 59 15.17 1.66 -6.87
CA ILE A 59 15.16 2.81 -5.94
C ILE A 59 16.53 3.51 -5.91
N GLN A 60 17.62 2.75 -5.83
CA GLN A 60 18.97 3.32 -5.72
C GLN A 60 19.35 4.15 -6.94
N ASN A 61 18.96 3.67 -8.13
CA ASN A 61 19.30 4.27 -9.43
C ASN A 61 18.32 5.35 -9.90
N ALA A 62 17.21 5.58 -9.19
CA ALA A 62 16.23 6.60 -9.52
C ALA A 62 16.85 8.01 -9.54
N LYS A 63 16.52 8.81 -10.55
CA LYS A 63 17.09 10.14 -10.82
C LYS A 63 16.08 11.26 -10.64
N ARG A 64 14.83 11.06 -11.07
CA ARG A 64 13.78 12.10 -11.15
C ARG A 64 12.59 11.79 -10.25
N PHE A 65 12.05 10.58 -10.30
CA PHE A 65 10.96 10.20 -9.41
C PHE A 65 10.81 8.68 -9.25
N ILE A 66 10.10 8.30 -8.18
CA ILE A 66 9.62 6.95 -7.94
C ILE A 66 8.11 7.01 -7.71
N PHE A 67 7.36 6.20 -8.43
CA PHE A 67 5.94 5.96 -8.23
C PHE A 67 5.74 4.53 -7.75
N ILE A 68 5.06 4.36 -6.61
CA ILE A 68 4.78 3.05 -6.03
C ILE A 68 3.28 2.96 -5.76
N GLU A 69 2.67 1.88 -6.24
CA GLU A 69 1.39 1.41 -5.71
C GLU A 69 1.60 0.03 -5.12
N ASN A 70 1.27 -0.13 -3.83
CA ASN A 70 1.41 -1.41 -3.17
C ASN A 70 0.31 -1.62 -2.13
N GLN A 71 -0.22 -2.84 -2.05
CA GLN A 71 -1.15 -3.22 -0.98
C GLN A 71 -0.51 -3.03 0.41
N TYR A 72 0.80 -3.30 0.52
CA TYR A 72 1.51 -3.23 1.79
C TYR A 72 2.72 -2.31 1.75
N PHE A 73 3.00 -1.69 2.88
CA PHE A 73 4.22 -0.94 3.16
C PHE A 73 4.70 -1.29 4.58
N SER A 74 5.19 -2.53 4.74
CA SER A 74 5.76 -3.04 5.99
C SER A 74 7.25 -3.32 5.79
N THR A 75 8.09 -2.40 6.24
CA THR A 75 9.52 -2.41 5.93
C THR A 75 10.31 -1.84 7.09
N ASP A 76 11.61 -2.16 7.15
CA ASP A 76 12.51 -1.55 8.11
C ASP A 76 12.73 -0.07 7.77
N VAL A 77 12.65 0.78 8.80
CA VAL A 77 12.73 2.23 8.67
C VAL A 77 13.67 2.78 9.75
N PRO A 78 14.61 3.67 9.40
CA PRO A 78 15.49 4.30 10.39
C PRO A 78 14.75 5.39 11.18
N SER A 79 13.81 5.00 12.05
CA SER A 79 13.16 5.88 13.03
C SER A 79 13.70 5.63 14.44
N HIS A 80 13.77 6.69 15.24
CA HIS A 80 14.27 6.67 16.61
C HIS A 80 13.16 6.60 17.66
N SER A 81 11.89 6.66 17.25
CA SER A 81 10.78 6.52 18.19
C SER A 81 10.71 5.09 18.75
N LYS A 82 10.23 4.99 19.99
CA LYS A 82 10.10 3.71 20.70
C LYS A 82 9.17 2.77 19.94
N GLU A 83 8.14 3.35 19.34
CA GLU A 83 7.12 2.72 18.50
C GLU A 83 7.71 2.06 17.24
N CYS A 84 8.81 2.62 16.74
CA CYS A 84 9.53 2.13 15.58
C CYS A 84 10.73 1.23 15.92
N GLY A 85 10.96 0.95 17.20
CA GLY A 85 11.95 -0.03 17.65
C GLY A 85 11.59 -1.47 17.25
N HIS A 86 12.63 -2.28 17.02
CA HIS A 86 12.51 -3.73 16.75
C HIS A 86 12.29 -4.57 18.01
N GLU A 87 12.19 -3.94 19.18
CA GLU A 87 11.93 -4.65 20.42
C GLU A 87 10.52 -5.24 20.37
N HIS A 88 10.47 -6.57 20.33
CA HIS A 88 9.24 -7.31 20.53
C HIS A 88 8.77 -7.01 21.96
N ASP A 89 7.77 -6.15 22.10
CA ASP A 89 7.04 -6.09 23.36
C ASP A 89 6.42 -7.49 23.53
N ARG A 90 6.94 -8.26 24.49
CA ARG A 90 6.49 -9.62 24.78
C ARG A 90 5.05 -9.65 25.29
N THR A 91 4.49 -8.49 25.67
CA THR A 91 3.08 -8.33 26.01
C THR A 91 2.21 -8.00 24.80
N SER A 92 2.82 -7.69 23.66
CA SER A 92 2.12 -7.48 22.40
C SER A 92 2.26 -8.71 21.50
N GLN A 93 1.12 -9.25 21.06
CA GLN A 93 1.08 -10.37 20.12
C GLN A 93 1.35 -9.94 18.67
N LEU A 94 1.54 -8.65 18.41
CA LEU A 94 1.77 -8.11 17.07
C LEU A 94 3.27 -7.90 16.81
N TYR A 95 3.88 -8.86 16.10
CA TYR A 95 5.23 -8.74 15.57
C TYR A 95 5.31 -7.57 14.57
N SER A 96 6.23 -6.63 14.80
CA SER A 96 6.33 -5.39 14.00
C SER A 96 7.73 -5.11 13.42
N GLY A 97 8.69 -6.02 13.66
CA GLY A 97 10.06 -5.91 13.17
C GLY A 97 10.23 -6.44 11.75
N ALA A 98 9.79 -5.68 10.73
CA ALA A 98 10.11 -5.99 9.34
C ALA A 98 11.63 -5.94 9.12
N LYS A 99 12.19 -6.90 8.38
CA LYS A 99 13.64 -7.03 8.12
C LYS A 99 14.06 -6.57 6.73
N ASN A 100 13.13 -6.52 5.78
CA ASN A 100 13.40 -5.98 4.45
C ASN A 100 13.77 -4.49 4.54
N VAL A 101 14.75 -4.05 3.77
CA VAL A 101 15.33 -2.70 3.89
C VAL A 101 14.78 -1.69 2.85
N ILE A 102 13.63 -1.96 2.24
CA ILE A 102 13.04 -1.09 1.21
C ILE A 102 12.83 0.34 1.75
N GLY A 103 12.30 0.48 2.96
CA GLY A 103 12.11 1.78 3.62
C GLY A 103 13.44 2.51 3.84
N LYS A 104 14.46 1.81 4.33
CA LYS A 104 15.81 2.38 4.47
C LYS A 104 16.38 2.86 3.13
N VAL A 105 16.25 2.06 2.07
CA VAL A 105 16.79 2.41 0.74
C VAL A 105 16.04 3.61 0.11
N LEU A 106 14.71 3.67 0.25
CA LEU A 106 13.91 4.83 -0.13
C LEU A 106 14.35 6.09 0.64
N MET A 107 14.48 5.97 1.96
CA MET A 107 14.93 7.06 2.82
C MET A 107 16.31 7.58 2.40
N ASP A 108 17.28 6.69 2.18
CA ASP A 108 18.64 7.06 1.77
C ASP A 108 18.62 7.81 0.42
N ARG A 109 17.77 7.39 -0.53
CA ARG A 109 17.61 8.07 -1.83
C ARG A 109 17.00 9.47 -1.67
N ILE A 110 15.95 9.61 -0.86
CA ILE A 110 15.28 10.89 -0.59
C ILE A 110 16.23 11.87 0.10
N LYS A 111 16.93 11.42 1.16
CA LYS A 111 17.91 12.23 1.90
C LYS A 111 18.99 12.79 0.98
N ARG A 112 19.57 11.95 0.11
CA ARG A 112 20.57 12.36 -0.87
C ARG A 112 20.06 13.45 -1.81
N ALA A 113 18.86 13.28 -2.36
CA ALA A 113 18.24 14.31 -3.21
C ALA A 113 18.02 15.63 -2.46
N ALA A 114 17.49 15.57 -1.24
CA ALA A 114 17.17 16.74 -0.45
C ALA A 114 18.41 17.56 -0.07
N LEU A 115 19.49 16.88 0.34
CA LEU A 115 20.78 17.52 0.62
C LEU A 115 21.41 18.15 -0.63
N ALA A 116 21.30 17.46 -1.77
CA ALA A 116 21.80 17.94 -3.05
C ALA A 116 20.88 18.98 -3.74
N LYS A 117 19.68 19.24 -3.17
CA LYS A 117 18.63 20.08 -3.76
C LYS A 117 18.24 19.64 -5.18
N GLU A 118 18.23 18.32 -5.40
CA GLU A 118 17.81 17.72 -6.66
C GLU A 118 16.29 17.79 -6.81
N HIS A 119 15.82 17.99 -8.05
CA HIS A 119 14.42 17.74 -8.39
C HIS A 119 14.16 16.24 -8.40
N PHE A 120 13.80 15.71 -7.24
CA PHE A 120 13.53 14.29 -7.04
C PHE A 120 12.33 14.12 -6.10
N SER A 121 11.41 13.22 -6.44
CA SER A 121 10.29 12.95 -5.56
C SER A 121 9.76 11.52 -5.61
N VAL A 122 9.14 11.09 -4.51
CA VAL A 122 8.60 9.74 -4.34
C VAL A 122 7.13 9.85 -3.98
N VAL A 123 6.29 9.16 -4.73
CA VAL A 123 4.85 9.02 -4.49
C VAL A 123 4.58 7.56 -4.16
N VAL A 124 3.98 7.31 -3.01
CA VAL A 124 3.56 5.97 -2.60
C VAL A 124 2.06 6.00 -2.35
N ILE A 125 1.30 5.21 -3.11
CA ILE A 125 -0.12 5.00 -2.86
C ILE A 125 -0.27 3.64 -2.17
N ILE A 126 -1.01 3.63 -1.08
CA ILE A 126 -1.36 2.45 -0.28
C ILE A 126 -2.87 2.43 -0.02
N PRO A 127 -3.47 1.27 0.30
CA PRO A 127 -4.87 1.25 0.71
C PRO A 127 -5.05 2.01 2.04
N LEU A 128 -6.22 2.63 2.23
CA LEU A 128 -6.58 3.36 3.46
C LEU A 128 -6.41 2.46 4.70
N ALA A 129 -6.79 1.20 4.56
CA ALA A 129 -6.60 0.15 5.53
C ALA A 129 -6.41 -1.20 4.80
N THR A 130 -5.85 -2.16 5.51
CA THR A 130 -5.63 -3.53 5.04
C THR A 130 -6.39 -4.51 5.94
N GLU A 131 -6.26 -5.80 5.68
CA GLU A 131 -6.89 -6.86 6.45
C GLU A 131 -6.45 -6.80 7.92
N PRO A 132 -7.28 -7.26 8.88
CA PRO A 132 -7.01 -7.08 10.31
C PRO A 132 -5.60 -7.53 10.77
N GLY A 133 -5.09 -8.65 10.23
CA GLY A 133 -3.77 -9.17 10.57
C GLY A 133 -2.59 -8.43 9.95
N SER A 134 -2.82 -7.65 8.88
CA SER A 134 -1.78 -6.89 8.17
C SER A 134 -1.88 -5.38 8.47
N PHE A 135 -3.01 -4.89 8.98
CA PHE A 135 -3.26 -3.47 9.19
C PHE A 135 -2.22 -2.80 10.07
N TYR A 136 -1.92 -3.39 11.23
CA TYR A 136 -0.95 -2.80 12.15
C TYR A 136 0.48 -2.74 11.56
N PRO A 137 1.04 -3.82 11.00
CA PRO A 137 2.34 -3.75 10.33
C PRO A 137 2.45 -2.68 9.24
N ASN A 138 1.39 -2.47 8.45
CA ASN A 138 1.35 -1.45 7.41
C ASN A 138 1.23 -0.04 7.97
N LEU A 139 0.32 0.15 8.92
CA LEU A 139 0.14 1.44 9.59
C LEU A 139 1.43 1.87 10.30
N ARG A 140 2.12 0.94 10.97
CA ARG A 140 3.41 1.22 11.59
C ARG A 140 4.47 1.58 10.55
N GLY A 141 4.56 0.84 9.44
CA GLY A 141 5.55 1.12 8.40
C GLY A 141 5.40 2.53 7.82
N THR A 142 4.16 2.95 7.55
CA THR A 142 3.86 4.30 7.05
C THR A 142 4.13 5.38 8.10
N TYR A 143 3.70 5.16 9.34
CA TYR A 143 3.93 6.06 10.47
C TYR A 143 5.42 6.30 10.70
N CYS A 144 6.20 5.21 10.84
CA CYS A 144 7.63 5.27 11.09
C CYS A 144 8.39 5.96 9.95
N PHE A 145 7.93 5.78 8.71
CA PHE A 145 8.52 6.41 7.54
C PHE A 145 8.26 7.92 7.50
N GLU A 146 7.02 8.36 7.72
CA GLU A 146 6.73 9.79 7.81
C GLU A 146 7.48 10.46 8.97
N GLU A 147 7.54 9.81 10.13
CA GLU A 147 8.28 10.31 11.29
C GLU A 147 9.78 10.45 11.00
N ALA A 148 10.40 9.42 10.40
CA ALA A 148 11.82 9.46 10.07
C ALA A 148 12.15 10.55 9.03
N ILE A 149 11.25 10.84 8.09
CA ILE A 149 11.43 11.96 7.15
C ILE A 149 11.32 13.28 7.88
N ASP A 150 10.30 13.44 8.72
CA ASP A 150 10.08 14.64 9.53
C ASP A 150 11.28 14.94 10.44
N ASP A 151 11.83 13.91 11.09
CA ASP A 151 13.02 14.01 11.93
C ASP A 151 14.25 14.44 11.14
N PHE A 152 14.49 13.83 9.97
CA PHE A 152 15.59 14.19 9.11
C PHE A 152 15.49 15.65 8.64
N TRP A 153 14.32 16.08 8.19
CA TRP A 153 14.09 17.47 7.74
C TRP A 153 14.38 18.48 8.85
N ARG A 154 13.94 18.19 10.09
CA ARG A 154 14.22 19.02 11.26
C ARG A 154 15.71 19.04 11.62
N ALA A 155 16.34 17.87 11.65
CA ALA A 155 17.75 17.73 12.05
C ALA A 155 18.68 18.48 11.09
N GLU A 156 18.47 18.34 9.78
CA GLU A 156 19.25 19.01 8.73
C GLU A 156 18.82 20.46 8.47
N LYS A 157 17.74 20.93 9.12
CA LYS A 157 17.19 22.29 8.98
C LYS A 157 16.91 22.67 7.52
N LEU A 158 16.40 21.71 6.75
CA LEU A 158 16.10 21.91 5.33
C LEU A 158 15.00 22.97 5.17
N GLN A 159 15.18 23.85 4.21
CA GLN A 159 14.23 24.95 3.94
C GLN A 159 13.13 24.56 2.95
N SER A 160 13.34 23.50 2.16
CA SER A 160 12.33 22.94 1.27
C SER A 160 11.26 22.18 2.04
N ASP A 161 10.04 22.11 1.52
CA ASP A 161 9.00 21.25 2.09
C ASP A 161 9.37 19.78 1.84
N ARG A 162 9.22 18.91 2.86
CA ARG A 162 9.41 17.46 2.68
C ARG A 162 8.42 16.88 1.68
N LYS A 163 7.23 17.50 1.54
CA LYS A 163 6.17 17.04 0.63
C LYS A 163 6.53 17.23 -0.83
N ASP A 164 7.53 18.07 -1.13
CA ASP A 164 8.11 18.16 -2.47
C ASP A 164 8.95 16.92 -2.83
N TYR A 165 9.41 16.16 -1.83
CA TYR A 165 10.27 14.98 -2.01
C TYR A 165 9.55 13.66 -1.73
N PHE A 166 8.56 13.64 -0.84
CA PHE A 166 7.87 12.41 -0.46
C PHE A 166 6.45 12.67 0.02
N SER A 167 5.49 11.84 -0.41
CA SER A 167 4.15 11.76 0.18
C SER A 167 3.53 10.38 0.01
N PHE A 168 2.82 9.94 1.05
CA PHE A 168 1.87 8.84 0.97
C PHE A 168 0.49 9.34 0.52
N PHE A 169 -0.24 8.49 -0.18
CA PHE A 169 -1.62 8.71 -0.59
C PHE A 169 -2.43 7.42 -0.46
N PHE A 170 -3.75 7.55 -0.54
CA PHE A 170 -4.65 6.41 -0.64
C PHE A 170 -5.77 6.70 -1.64
N LEU A 171 -6.45 5.64 -2.06
CA LEU A 171 -7.60 5.74 -2.95
C LEU A 171 -8.90 5.62 -2.15
N ALA A 172 -9.86 6.49 -2.45
CA ALA A 172 -11.20 6.47 -1.89
C ALA A 172 -12.19 7.14 -2.85
N ASN A 173 -13.46 7.07 -2.52
CA ASN A 173 -14.49 7.78 -3.26
C ASN A 173 -15.66 8.17 -2.35
N ALA A 174 -16.47 9.11 -2.82
CA ALA A 174 -17.72 9.51 -2.20
C ALA A 174 -18.87 9.48 -3.21
N VAL A 175 -20.01 8.94 -2.81
CA VAL A 175 -21.21 8.81 -3.63
C VAL A 175 -22.46 9.19 -2.83
N ALA A 176 -23.56 9.48 -3.51
CA ALA A 176 -24.85 9.59 -2.83
C ALA A 176 -25.22 8.22 -2.24
N ALA A 177 -25.63 8.20 -0.97
CA ALA A 177 -26.04 6.98 -0.28
C ALA A 177 -27.28 6.38 -0.98
N PRO A 178 -27.25 5.11 -1.40
CA PRO A 178 -28.42 4.43 -1.97
C PRO A 178 -29.58 4.39 -0.96
N VAL A 179 -30.83 4.48 -1.42
CA VAL A 179 -32.04 4.45 -0.57
C VAL A 179 -32.10 3.22 0.36
N GLY A 180 -31.48 2.10 -0.04
CA GLY A 180 -31.38 0.90 0.80
C GLY A 180 -30.50 1.07 2.05
N MET A 181 -29.59 2.04 2.08
CA MET A 181 -28.66 2.34 3.17
C MET A 181 -29.30 3.19 4.29
N GLN A 182 -30.62 3.12 4.48
CA GLN A 182 -31.37 3.77 5.55
C GLN A 182 -31.28 5.31 5.64
N GLY A 183 -31.18 6.03 4.51
CA GLY A 183 -31.54 7.46 4.49
C GLY A 183 -30.89 8.31 3.40
N PRO A 184 -31.30 9.59 3.25
CA PRO A 184 -30.58 10.62 2.51
C PRO A 184 -29.16 10.80 3.04
N GLY A 185 -28.17 10.95 2.16
CA GLY A 185 -26.83 11.37 2.57
C GLY A 185 -25.76 11.05 1.54
N ASN A 186 -24.51 11.28 1.92
CA ASN A 186 -23.33 10.92 1.14
C ASN A 186 -22.56 9.81 1.86
N ALA A 187 -22.06 8.85 1.10
CA ALA A 187 -21.27 7.74 1.59
C ALA A 187 -19.82 7.86 1.09
N PHE A 188 -18.87 7.76 2.00
CA PHE A 188 -17.44 7.71 1.73
C PHE A 188 -16.92 6.28 1.94
N TYR A 189 -16.03 5.81 1.08
CA TYR A 189 -15.40 4.49 1.21
C TYR A 189 -13.99 4.47 0.63
N GLY A 190 -13.10 3.70 1.26
CA GLY A 190 -11.77 3.41 0.71
C GLY A 190 -11.85 2.47 -0.49
N ILE A 191 -11.04 2.72 -1.51
CA ILE A 191 -10.85 1.79 -2.63
C ILE A 191 -9.69 0.88 -2.24
N PHE A 192 -9.99 -0.41 -2.10
CA PHE A 192 -8.97 -1.39 -1.74
C PHE A 192 -8.02 -1.63 -2.91
N MET A 193 -6.77 -1.28 -2.69
CA MET A 193 -5.71 -1.40 -3.68
C MET A 193 -4.93 -2.69 -3.45
N HIS A 194 -4.97 -3.57 -4.45
CA HIS A 194 -4.24 -4.83 -4.45
C HIS A 194 -3.05 -4.83 -5.44
N THR A 195 -2.69 -3.67 -5.98
CA THR A 195 -1.57 -3.52 -6.92
C THR A 195 -0.22 -3.76 -6.22
N LYS A 196 0.77 -4.15 -7.01
CA LYS A 196 2.20 -4.19 -6.63
C LYS A 196 3.02 -3.70 -7.82
N VAL A 197 3.05 -2.38 -7.99
CA VAL A 197 3.65 -1.70 -9.13
C VAL A 197 4.68 -0.69 -8.63
N ILE A 198 5.83 -0.64 -9.31
CA ILE A 198 6.83 0.42 -9.13
C ILE A 198 7.17 0.98 -10.51
N VAL A 199 7.15 2.29 -10.69
CA VAL A 199 7.67 2.97 -11.88
C VAL A 199 8.73 3.96 -11.46
N VAL A 200 9.89 3.93 -12.12
CA VAL A 200 10.99 4.85 -11.87
C VAL A 200 11.32 5.58 -13.16
N ASP A 201 11.35 6.92 -13.06
CA ASP A 201 11.81 7.84 -14.11
C ASP A 201 11.19 7.63 -15.49
N ASP A 202 9.99 7.04 -15.62
CA ASP A 202 9.43 6.64 -16.91
C ASP A 202 10.38 5.73 -17.75
N GLU A 203 11.39 5.13 -17.13
CA GLU A 203 12.44 4.33 -17.78
C GLU A 203 12.38 2.85 -17.38
N VAL A 204 11.87 2.56 -16.18
CA VAL A 204 11.69 1.18 -15.70
C VAL A 204 10.38 1.05 -14.92
N ALA A 205 9.67 -0.06 -15.16
CA ALA A 205 8.48 -0.45 -14.42
C ALA A 205 8.60 -1.89 -13.92
N TYR A 206 8.14 -2.15 -12.71
CA TYR A 206 7.90 -3.47 -12.16
C TYR A 206 6.40 -3.68 -11.99
N ILE A 207 5.90 -4.85 -12.39
CA ILE A 207 4.56 -5.34 -12.08
C ILE A 207 4.68 -6.77 -11.60
N GLY A 208 4.05 -7.11 -10.47
CA GLY A 208 4.09 -8.48 -9.96
C GLY A 208 3.13 -8.76 -8.82
N SER A 209 3.42 -9.82 -8.09
CA SER A 209 2.70 -10.23 -6.88
C SER A 209 3.37 -9.76 -5.59
N ALA A 210 4.67 -9.41 -5.64
CA ALA A 210 5.47 -9.11 -4.46
C ALA A 210 5.06 -7.80 -3.77
N ASN A 211 4.55 -7.91 -2.55
CA ASN A 211 4.26 -6.76 -1.71
C ASN A 211 5.52 -6.18 -1.07
N ILE A 212 5.48 -4.94 -0.58
CA ILE A 212 6.53 -4.41 0.29
C ILE A 212 6.31 -4.94 1.71
N ASN A 213 6.70 -6.20 1.93
CA ASN A 213 6.75 -6.85 3.23
C ASN A 213 7.77 -8.01 3.24
N ASP A 214 8.11 -8.51 4.43
CA ASP A 214 9.04 -9.63 4.56
C ASP A 214 8.51 -10.94 3.93
N ARG A 215 7.18 -11.11 3.90
CA ARG A 215 6.51 -12.30 3.35
C ARG A 215 6.80 -12.47 1.85
N SER A 216 6.81 -11.37 1.11
CA SER A 216 7.08 -11.34 -0.32
C SER A 216 8.57 -11.16 -0.66
N LEU A 217 9.34 -10.45 0.17
CA LEU A 217 10.67 -9.95 -0.23
C LEU A 217 11.86 -10.77 0.30
N LEU A 218 11.72 -11.57 1.36
CA LEU A 218 12.88 -12.28 1.93
C LEU A 218 13.20 -13.61 1.24
N GLY A 219 12.34 -14.08 0.34
CA GLY A 219 12.57 -15.29 -0.45
C GLY A 219 12.48 -16.61 0.33
N ASN A 220 12.12 -16.58 1.61
CA ASN A 220 12.00 -17.78 2.44
C ASN A 220 10.56 -18.02 2.94
N ARG A 221 9.59 -17.34 2.33
CA ARG A 221 8.17 -17.39 2.69
C ARG A 221 7.33 -17.65 1.45
N ASP A 222 6.61 -16.65 0.94
CA ASP A 222 5.72 -16.81 -0.22
C ASP A 222 6.52 -16.93 -1.51
N ALA A 223 5.93 -17.63 -2.48
CA ALA A 223 6.38 -17.61 -3.86
C ALA A 223 5.75 -16.40 -4.57
N GLU A 224 6.58 -15.56 -5.18
CA GLU A 224 6.20 -14.35 -5.87
C GLU A 224 6.74 -14.36 -7.30
N VAL A 225 6.00 -13.74 -8.22
CA VAL A 225 6.41 -13.54 -9.60
C VAL A 225 6.20 -12.08 -10.00
N GLY A 226 7.09 -11.58 -10.84
CA GLY A 226 6.99 -10.24 -11.40
C GLY A 226 7.68 -10.13 -12.75
N VAL A 227 7.44 -8.99 -13.41
CA VAL A 227 8.10 -8.60 -14.65
C VAL A 227 8.63 -7.19 -14.47
N THR A 228 9.90 -7.01 -14.77
CA THR A 228 10.55 -5.71 -14.89
C THR A 228 10.70 -5.36 -16.36
N VAL A 229 10.17 -4.20 -16.75
CA VAL A 229 10.23 -3.66 -18.09
C VAL A 229 11.13 -2.43 -18.09
N ARG A 230 12.18 -2.43 -18.92
CA ARG A 230 13.13 -1.31 -19.09
C ARG A 230 13.09 -0.78 -20.52
N GLY A 231 13.14 0.54 -20.66
CA GLY A 231 13.12 1.20 -21.97
C GLY A 231 11.75 1.15 -22.65
N GLY A 232 11.68 1.69 -23.87
CA GLY A 232 10.42 1.88 -24.58
C GLY A 232 9.49 2.91 -23.92
N SER A 233 8.23 2.94 -24.33
CA SER A 233 7.20 3.83 -23.77
C SER A 233 6.41 3.23 -22.61
N TYR A 234 6.52 1.90 -22.40
CA TYR A 234 5.66 1.18 -21.46
C TYR A 234 5.70 1.71 -20.02
N PRO A 235 6.86 2.00 -19.39
CA PRO A 235 6.88 2.53 -18.02
C PRO A 235 6.10 3.85 -17.88
N ARG A 236 6.26 4.74 -18.86
CA ARG A 236 5.50 6.01 -18.93
C ARG A 236 4.01 5.76 -19.08
N GLU A 237 3.63 4.95 -20.07
CA GLU A 237 2.22 4.65 -20.37
C GLU A 237 1.51 3.98 -19.19
N LEU A 238 2.22 3.11 -18.44
CA LEU A 238 1.70 2.50 -17.22
C LEU A 238 1.43 3.54 -16.14
N ARG A 239 2.40 4.43 -15.86
CA ARG A 239 2.22 5.51 -14.88
C ARG A 239 1.06 6.42 -15.28
N GLU A 240 0.99 6.84 -16.54
CA GLU A 240 -0.05 7.72 -17.05
C GLU A 240 -1.42 7.05 -16.95
N THR A 241 -1.54 5.79 -17.37
CA THR A 241 -2.81 5.04 -17.28
C THR A 241 -3.32 4.94 -15.84
N LEU A 242 -2.44 4.59 -14.89
CA LEU A 242 -2.81 4.47 -13.48
C LEU A 242 -3.20 5.84 -12.88
N LEU A 243 -2.34 6.85 -13.03
CA LEU A 243 -2.59 8.16 -12.44
C LEU A 243 -3.72 8.91 -13.10
N ASP A 244 -3.90 8.83 -14.42
CA ASP A 244 -5.00 9.52 -15.10
C ASP A 244 -6.35 9.03 -14.61
N SER A 245 -6.47 7.72 -14.33
CA SER A 245 -7.70 7.16 -13.74
C SER A 245 -7.97 7.68 -12.33
N GLN A 246 -6.92 7.88 -11.53
CA GLN A 246 -7.01 8.26 -10.11
C GLN A 246 -7.09 9.77 -9.90
N LEU A 247 -6.55 10.54 -10.84
CA LEU A 247 -6.53 12.00 -10.82
C LEU A 247 -7.68 12.58 -11.63
N GLY A 248 -8.47 11.76 -12.32
CA GLY A 248 -9.65 12.13 -13.10
C GLY A 248 -9.33 12.85 -14.40
N GLY A 249 -8.36 12.31 -15.14
CA GLY A 249 -8.05 12.66 -16.51
C GLY A 249 -6.57 12.92 -16.78
N PRO A 250 -6.18 12.92 -18.06
CA PRO A 250 -4.80 13.11 -18.50
C PRO A 250 -4.27 14.51 -18.22
N GLY A 251 -2.94 14.61 -18.13
CA GLY A 251 -2.21 15.89 -18.10
C GLY A 251 -2.23 16.62 -16.75
N LYS A 252 -2.67 15.97 -15.66
CA LYS A 252 -2.68 16.54 -14.31
C LYS A 252 -1.36 16.37 -13.55
N VAL A 253 -0.40 15.64 -14.11
CA VAL A 253 0.87 15.30 -13.48
C VAL A 253 2.02 16.07 -14.12
N ASP A 254 2.78 16.79 -13.31
CA ASP A 254 4.06 17.41 -13.70
C ASP A 254 5.19 16.56 -13.11
N THR A 255 5.86 15.75 -13.94
CA THR A 255 6.92 14.84 -13.46
C THR A 255 8.16 15.56 -12.91
N SER A 256 8.32 16.87 -13.16
CA SER A 256 9.41 17.67 -12.56
C SER A 256 9.12 18.07 -11.09
N ARG A 257 7.84 18.00 -10.70
CA ARG A 257 7.33 18.25 -9.34
C ARG A 257 6.30 17.17 -9.00
N PHE A 258 6.71 15.91 -9.18
CA PHE A 258 5.79 14.78 -9.25
C PHE A 258 4.95 14.64 -7.97
N ALA A 259 5.56 14.57 -6.79
CA ALA A 259 4.82 14.51 -5.52
C ALA A 259 3.88 15.71 -5.29
N SER A 260 4.34 16.94 -5.53
CA SER A 260 3.51 18.14 -5.32
C SER A 260 2.35 18.23 -6.32
N SER A 261 2.54 17.80 -7.57
CA SER A 261 1.49 17.78 -8.60
C SER A 261 0.38 16.77 -8.28
N VAL A 262 0.75 15.56 -7.88
CA VAL A 262 -0.16 14.52 -7.40
C VAL A 262 -0.87 14.98 -6.11
N GLY A 263 -0.11 15.61 -5.20
CA GLY A 263 -0.62 16.16 -3.95
C GLY A 263 -1.65 17.26 -4.11
N ALA A 264 -1.59 18.05 -5.19
CA ALA A 264 -2.57 19.11 -5.45
C ALA A 264 -3.98 18.56 -5.68
N VAL A 265 -4.11 17.44 -6.42
CA VAL A 265 -5.40 16.77 -6.66
C VAL A 265 -5.92 16.14 -5.38
N ALA A 266 -5.05 15.43 -4.65
CA ALA A 266 -5.38 14.83 -3.36
C ALA A 266 -5.89 15.89 -2.37
N LYS A 267 -5.21 17.04 -2.29
CA LYS A 267 -5.63 18.16 -1.44
C LYS A 267 -7.00 18.71 -1.86
N ALA A 268 -7.24 18.91 -3.16
CA ALA A 268 -8.53 19.41 -3.64
C ALA A 268 -9.68 18.46 -3.30
N ASN A 269 -9.46 17.15 -3.42
CA ASN A 269 -10.43 16.14 -2.99
C ASN A 269 -10.69 16.18 -1.48
N ALA A 270 -9.64 16.29 -0.65
CA ALA A 270 -9.79 16.41 0.80
C ALA A 270 -10.53 17.69 1.22
N ASP A 271 -10.21 18.83 0.59
CA ASP A 271 -10.90 20.10 0.86
C ASP A 271 -12.40 20.00 0.50
N GLU A 272 -12.72 19.32 -0.61
CA GLU A 272 -14.11 19.10 -1.02
C GLU A 272 -14.88 18.21 -0.04
N LEU A 273 -14.30 17.10 0.44
CA LEU A 273 -14.93 16.27 1.47
C LEU A 273 -15.06 16.99 2.81
N ARG A 274 -14.10 17.84 3.18
CA ARG A 274 -14.22 18.68 4.37
C ARG A 274 -15.40 19.64 4.26
N ARG A 275 -15.56 20.27 3.08
CA ARG A 275 -16.62 21.24 2.81
C ARG A 275 -18.00 20.59 2.74
N THR A 276 -18.12 19.43 2.12
CA THR A 276 -19.41 18.77 1.81
C THR A 276 -19.84 17.77 2.87
N MET A 277 -18.90 17.04 3.45
CA MET A 277 -19.16 15.93 4.37
C MET A 277 -18.57 16.16 5.77
N GLY A 278 -17.87 17.27 6.01
CA GLY A 278 -17.24 17.56 7.30
C GLY A 278 -16.01 16.71 7.60
N ILE A 279 -15.48 15.95 6.64
CA ILE A 279 -14.36 15.01 6.82
C ILE A 279 -13.01 15.73 6.66
N SER A 280 -12.10 15.59 7.64
CA SER A 280 -10.75 16.18 7.64
C SER A 280 -9.64 15.13 7.47
N PHE A 281 -8.92 15.16 6.33
CA PHE A 281 -7.84 14.21 5.96
C PHE A 281 -6.40 14.69 6.20
N PRO A 282 -6.12 15.44 7.27
CA PRO A 282 -4.88 15.11 7.96
C PRO A 282 -5.13 14.57 9.37
N ASP A 283 -6.26 14.94 9.95
CA ASP A 283 -6.61 14.62 11.34
C ASP A 283 -7.42 13.33 11.47
N GLY A 284 -7.99 12.85 10.35
CA GLY A 284 -8.84 11.66 10.39
C GLY A 284 -10.12 11.87 11.17
N THR A 285 -10.71 13.07 11.10
CA THR A 285 -11.88 13.46 11.89
C THR A 285 -13.08 13.79 11.01
N VAL A 286 -14.28 13.75 11.59
CA VAL A 286 -15.51 14.24 10.98
C VAL A 286 -16.21 15.20 11.93
N THR A 287 -16.61 16.37 11.42
CA THR A 287 -17.41 17.35 12.18
C THR A 287 -18.88 17.22 11.79
N SER A 288 -19.71 16.78 12.74
CA SER A 288 -21.16 16.76 12.57
C SER A 288 -21.77 18.12 12.89
N LYS A 289 -22.82 18.52 12.17
CA LYS A 289 -23.56 19.78 12.37
C LYS A 289 -24.07 19.95 13.81
N ASN A 290 -24.32 18.85 14.54
CA ASN A 290 -24.98 18.86 15.85
C ASN A 290 -24.19 18.19 17.00
N ASN A 291 -23.13 17.41 16.73
CA ASN A 291 -22.48 16.54 17.73
C ASN A 291 -20.97 16.75 17.92
N GLY A 292 -20.42 17.89 17.45
CA GLY A 292 -18.99 18.18 17.58
C GLY A 292 -18.10 17.40 16.61
N THR A 293 -16.78 17.45 16.84
CA THR A 293 -15.78 16.74 16.03
C THR A 293 -15.46 15.40 16.68
N ILE A 294 -15.51 14.32 15.89
CA ILE A 294 -15.16 12.96 16.31
C ILE A 294 -14.09 12.38 15.37
N ASP A 295 -13.35 11.37 15.83
CA ASP A 295 -12.44 10.62 14.97
C ASP A 295 -13.26 9.79 13.97
N LEU A 296 -13.00 10.00 12.68
CA LEU A 296 -13.57 9.23 11.58
C LEU A 296 -13.00 7.80 11.57
N PHE A 297 -11.72 7.70 11.94
CA PHE A 297 -10.89 6.50 11.87
C PHE A 297 -10.35 6.18 13.26
N GLY A 298 -11.24 5.87 14.21
CA GLY A 298 -10.86 5.54 15.58
C GLY A 298 -10.41 4.09 15.74
N MET A 299 -9.33 3.86 16.49
CA MET A 299 -8.86 2.52 16.89
C MET A 299 -9.95 1.69 17.61
N GLU A 300 -10.85 2.35 18.34
CA GLU A 300 -11.99 1.71 19.02
C GLU A 300 -13.00 1.09 18.03
N ASN A 301 -13.16 1.68 16.83
CA ASN A 301 -14.00 1.17 15.73
C ASN A 301 -13.30 0.10 14.88
N LEU A 302 -11.98 -0.05 15.04
CA LEU A 302 -11.16 -1.01 14.32
C LEU A 302 -11.18 -2.40 14.99
N ILE A 303 -11.62 -2.44 16.25
CA ILE A 303 -11.54 -3.61 17.13
C ILE A 303 -12.94 -3.99 17.64
N ASN A 304 -13.77 -3.01 18.02
CA ASN A 304 -15.20 -3.26 18.21
C ASN A 304 -15.94 -3.22 16.86
N HIS A 305 -16.64 -4.30 16.51
CA HIS A 305 -17.53 -4.43 15.34
C HIS A 305 -18.78 -3.52 15.37
N ALA A 306 -18.65 -2.33 15.94
CA ALA A 306 -19.64 -1.28 15.96
C ALA A 306 -18.90 0.05 16.08
N PRO A 307 -18.75 0.79 14.97
CA PRO A 307 -18.70 2.22 15.09
C PRO A 307 -19.96 2.68 15.82
N ASN A 308 -19.90 3.88 16.40
CA ASN A 308 -21.07 4.58 16.90
C ASN A 308 -22.26 4.32 15.92
N ARG A 309 -23.34 3.67 16.40
CA ARG A 309 -24.39 3.06 15.55
C ARG A 309 -25.06 4.03 14.58
N GLU A 310 -24.83 5.33 14.74
CA GLU A 310 -25.32 6.39 13.86
C GLU A 310 -24.48 6.59 12.59
N ALA A 311 -23.25 6.05 12.49
CA ALA A 311 -22.34 6.26 11.34
C ALA A 311 -21.90 4.96 10.63
N ALA A 312 -22.31 3.79 11.12
CA ALA A 312 -21.90 2.49 10.60
C ALA A 312 -23.04 1.76 9.89
N LEU A 313 -22.84 1.37 8.63
CA LEU A 313 -23.72 0.41 7.97
C LEU A 313 -22.95 -0.88 7.65
N LYS A 314 -23.45 -1.99 8.21
CA LYS A 314 -23.17 -3.33 7.69
C LYS A 314 -24.04 -3.53 6.46
N TYR A 315 -23.43 -3.66 5.28
CA TYR A 315 -24.18 -3.87 4.04
C TYR A 315 -23.71 -5.09 3.23
N PRO A 316 -24.63 -6.01 2.83
CA PRO A 316 -24.30 -7.30 2.21
C PRO A 316 -24.29 -7.32 0.66
N LEU A 317 -24.22 -6.17 -0.02
CA LEU A 317 -24.33 -6.07 -1.50
C LEU A 317 -23.20 -5.31 -2.20
N SER A 318 -22.07 -5.09 -1.51
CA SER A 318 -20.84 -4.67 -2.15
C SER A 318 -20.43 -5.71 -3.20
N ARG A 319 -20.48 -5.37 -4.49
CA ARG A 319 -19.82 -6.15 -5.56
C ARG A 319 -18.35 -5.76 -5.68
N VAL A 320 -17.63 -5.61 -4.57
CA VAL A 320 -16.17 -5.77 -4.58
C VAL A 320 -15.95 -7.27 -4.67
N VAL A 321 -15.54 -7.74 -5.84
CA VAL A 321 -15.46 -9.17 -6.16
C VAL A 321 -14.60 -9.87 -5.10
N GLY A 322 -15.21 -10.84 -4.42
CA GLY A 322 -14.56 -11.73 -3.48
C GLY A 322 -13.48 -12.55 -4.20
N GLY A 323 -12.30 -11.98 -4.30
CA GLY A 323 -11.05 -12.64 -4.63
C GLY A 323 -10.27 -12.89 -3.34
N GLY A 324 -10.76 -13.79 -2.50
CA GLY A 324 -9.98 -14.55 -1.51
C GLY A 324 -9.05 -13.83 -0.52
N GLY A 325 -9.11 -12.51 -0.30
CA GLY A 325 -8.03 -11.87 0.44
C GLY A 325 -8.24 -10.54 1.15
N GLY A 326 -9.44 -9.97 1.28
CA GLY A 326 -9.59 -8.75 2.11
C GLY A 326 -10.77 -7.82 1.79
N SER A 327 -11.56 -8.11 0.77
CA SER A 327 -12.69 -7.28 0.31
C SER A 327 -13.86 -7.16 1.28
N ASP A 328 -13.93 -8.05 2.27
CA ASP A 328 -15.12 -8.21 3.13
C ASP A 328 -15.03 -7.40 4.43
N HIS A 329 -13.97 -6.59 4.59
CA HIS A 329 -13.63 -5.92 5.84
C HIS A 329 -13.80 -4.39 5.84
N PHE A 330 -14.19 -3.77 4.72
CA PHE A 330 -14.29 -2.31 4.64
C PHE A 330 -15.74 -1.82 4.72
N GLU A 331 -16.05 -1.15 5.82
CA GLU A 331 -17.34 -0.52 6.06
C GLU A 331 -17.44 0.82 5.31
N TRP A 332 -18.63 1.13 4.82
CA TRP A 332 -18.95 2.41 4.20
C TRP A 332 -19.27 3.42 5.30
N PHE A 333 -18.75 4.64 5.18
CA PHE A 333 -19.03 5.72 6.10
C PHE A 333 -20.15 6.59 5.52
N VAL A 334 -21.35 6.52 6.11
CA VAL A 334 -22.44 7.43 5.72
C VAL A 334 -22.36 8.67 6.59
N VAL A 335 -22.26 9.83 5.95
CA VAL A 335 -22.48 11.11 6.60
C VAL A 335 -23.93 11.50 6.33
N PRO A 336 -24.80 11.54 7.37
CA PRO A 336 -26.15 12.03 7.22
C PRO A 336 -26.12 13.47 6.72
N ASP A 337 -26.71 13.73 5.56
CA ASP A 337 -26.86 15.06 5.02
C ASP A 337 -28.19 15.18 4.28
N ASP A 338 -28.80 16.35 4.39
CA ASP A 338 -30.07 16.68 3.73
C ASP A 338 -29.85 17.02 2.24
N HIS A 339 -28.59 17.13 1.81
CA HIS A 339 -28.18 17.37 0.43
C HIS A 339 -27.77 16.06 -0.27
N PHE A 340 -28.51 15.72 -1.32
CA PHE A 340 -28.34 14.48 -2.10
C PHE A 340 -27.32 14.58 -3.25
N GLU A 341 -26.60 15.71 -3.36
CA GLU A 341 -25.58 15.86 -4.41
C GLU A 341 -24.24 15.29 -3.94
N PRO A 342 -23.67 14.31 -4.67
CA PRO A 342 -22.36 13.76 -4.32
C PRO A 342 -21.27 14.82 -4.46
N PRO A 343 -20.20 14.76 -3.63
CA PRO A 343 -19.08 15.69 -3.72
C PRO A 343 -18.45 15.67 -5.10
N LYS A 344 -18.07 16.85 -5.62
CA LYS A 344 -17.43 16.97 -6.95
C LYS A 344 -15.94 16.74 -6.84
N LEU A 345 -15.56 15.48 -6.69
CA LEU A 345 -14.17 15.06 -6.62
C LEU A 345 -13.48 15.21 -7.97
N GLN A 346 -12.21 15.60 -7.95
CA GLN A 346 -11.37 15.67 -9.16
C GLN A 346 -10.90 14.29 -9.62
N GLY A 347 -10.90 13.30 -8.72
CA GLY A 347 -10.42 11.92 -8.90
C GLY A 347 -10.63 11.12 -7.62
N THR A 348 -9.98 9.97 -7.47
CA THR A 348 -10.08 9.07 -6.31
C THR A 348 -8.92 9.14 -5.33
N LEU A 349 -7.91 9.98 -5.60
CA LEU A 349 -6.73 10.10 -4.74
C LEU A 349 -6.97 11.04 -3.54
N PHE A 350 -6.49 10.65 -2.36
CA PHE A 350 -6.57 11.42 -1.11
C PHE A 350 -5.24 11.44 -0.35
N PRO A 351 -4.96 12.49 0.44
CA PRO A 351 -3.70 12.63 1.15
C PRO A 351 -3.65 11.72 2.36
N TRP A 352 -2.54 11.01 2.54
CA TRP A 352 -2.28 10.27 3.77
C TRP A 352 -1.65 11.18 4.84
N SER A 353 -1.85 10.82 6.10
CA SER A 353 -1.22 11.46 7.24
C SER A 353 -1.04 10.45 8.37
N ARG A 354 0.09 10.50 9.08
CA ARG A 354 0.31 9.74 10.33
C ARG A 354 -0.79 9.92 11.38
N SER A 355 -1.51 11.05 11.33
CA SER A 355 -2.60 11.36 12.26
C SER A 355 -3.97 10.91 11.77
N ILE A 356 -4.07 10.34 10.55
CA ILE A 356 -5.35 9.96 9.94
C ILE A 356 -6.12 8.90 10.76
N TRP A 357 -5.46 8.14 11.63
CA TRP A 357 -6.10 7.16 12.52
C TRP A 357 -6.11 7.60 14.00
N GLY A 358 -6.00 8.91 14.26
CA GLY A 358 -6.11 9.51 15.61
C GLY A 358 -4.98 9.13 16.58
N MET A 359 -3.85 8.58 16.11
CA MET A 359 -2.83 7.92 16.94
C MET A 359 -2.07 8.89 17.88
N PRO A 360 -2.21 8.77 19.22
CA PRO A 360 -1.38 9.54 20.14
C PRO A 360 -0.05 8.84 20.44
N GLN A 361 -0.01 7.49 20.55
CA GLN A 361 1.18 6.64 20.75
C GLN A 361 0.88 5.17 20.35
N LEU A 362 1.65 4.54 19.44
CA LEU A 362 1.43 3.16 18.95
C LEU A 362 1.53 2.07 20.04
N THR A 363 2.07 2.39 21.22
CA THR A 363 2.29 1.46 22.34
C THR A 363 1.00 0.89 22.94
N SER A 364 -0.15 1.53 22.74
CA SER A 364 -1.46 1.01 23.18
C SER A 364 -2.07 0.03 22.17
N ILE A 365 -1.74 0.16 20.89
CA ILE A 365 -2.42 -0.56 19.80
C ILE A 365 -2.11 -2.07 19.83
N ALA A 366 -0.85 -2.40 20.10
CA ALA A 366 -0.40 -3.79 20.10
C ALA A 366 -1.02 -4.59 21.27
N GLN A 367 -1.39 -3.92 22.37
CA GLN A 367 -2.16 -4.48 23.48
C GLN A 367 -3.67 -4.57 23.20
N ILE A 368 -4.25 -3.60 22.48
CA ILE A 368 -5.68 -3.64 22.15
C ILE A 368 -5.97 -4.77 21.14
N PHE A 369 -5.11 -4.97 20.14
CA PHE A 369 -5.24 -6.10 19.21
C PHE A 369 -4.97 -7.46 19.85
N SER A 370 -4.02 -7.58 20.78
CA SER A 370 -3.74 -8.86 21.46
C SER A 370 -4.88 -9.32 22.37
N ASN A 371 -5.62 -8.38 22.95
CA ASN A 371 -6.72 -8.70 23.86
C ASN A 371 -8.01 -9.11 23.11
N GLU A 372 -8.18 -8.67 21.87
CA GLU A 372 -9.44 -8.83 21.11
C GLU A 372 -9.36 -9.88 19.99
N LEU A 373 -8.17 -10.16 19.43
CA LEU A 373 -8.01 -11.18 18.39
C LEU A 373 -8.03 -12.62 18.92
N ASN A 374 -8.12 -12.84 20.25
CA ASN A 374 -8.28 -14.13 20.94
C ASN A 374 -7.85 -15.34 20.09
N TYR A 375 -6.58 -15.32 19.66
CA TYR A 375 -5.98 -16.49 19.07
C TYR A 375 -5.70 -17.40 20.24
N VAL A 376 -6.63 -18.34 20.50
CA VAL A 376 -6.36 -19.45 21.41
C VAL A 376 -5.05 -20.06 20.92
N GLU A 377 -3.99 -19.93 21.72
CA GLU A 377 -2.76 -20.69 21.53
C GLU A 377 -3.19 -22.14 21.30
N ARG A 378 -3.07 -22.63 20.07
CA ARG A 378 -2.94 -24.08 19.92
C ARG A 378 -1.59 -24.38 20.55
N PRO A 379 -1.55 -25.18 21.62
CA PRO A 379 -0.29 -25.52 22.26
C PRO A 379 0.62 -26.10 21.18
N GLU A 380 1.89 -25.70 21.21
CA GLU A 380 2.94 -26.25 20.36
C GLU A 380 2.82 -27.78 20.39
N GLU A 381 2.40 -28.39 19.27
CA GLU A 381 2.57 -29.82 19.12
C GLU A 381 4.06 -30.07 19.09
N SER A 382 4.56 -30.54 20.23
CA SER A 382 5.91 -31.06 20.38
C SER A 382 6.18 -32.02 19.25
N SER A 383 7.24 -31.73 18.50
CA SER A 383 7.79 -32.59 17.46
C SER A 383 8.15 -33.97 18.01
N THR A 384 7.22 -34.92 17.96
CA THR A 384 7.50 -36.35 18.00
C THR A 384 6.36 -37.12 17.34
N GLU A 385 6.73 -37.90 16.33
CA GLU A 385 5.94 -38.89 15.57
C GLU A 385 5.31 -38.43 14.25
N LEU A 386 6.03 -38.75 13.16
CA LEU A 386 5.49 -38.91 11.81
C LEU A 386 4.42 -40.02 11.82
N GLY A 387 3.15 -39.64 11.91
CA GLY A 387 2.01 -40.50 11.60
C GLY A 387 1.76 -40.60 10.08
N PRO A 388 1.15 -41.70 9.59
CA PRO A 388 1.25 -42.10 8.19
C PRO A 388 0.48 -41.17 7.24
N VAL A 389 1.14 -40.84 6.13
CA VAL A 389 0.54 -40.26 4.92
C VAL A 389 -0.56 -41.19 4.42
N LEU A 390 -1.84 -40.81 4.53
CA LEU A 390 -2.91 -41.42 3.73
C LEU A 390 -4.03 -40.42 3.35
N GLN A 391 -4.07 -40.20 2.03
CA GLN A 391 -5.23 -40.07 1.14
C GLN A 391 -6.08 -38.79 1.19
N ALA A 392 -5.77 -37.93 0.22
CA ALA A 392 -6.63 -36.89 -0.31
C ALA A 392 -7.82 -37.50 -1.05
N ASP A 393 -8.97 -37.55 -0.38
CA ASP A 393 -10.28 -37.66 -1.02
C ASP A 393 -11.08 -36.39 -0.72
N LYS A 394 -10.85 -35.35 -1.53
CA LYS A 394 -11.86 -34.40 -2.03
C LYS A 394 -11.18 -33.28 -2.85
N PRO A 395 -11.66 -33.01 -4.08
CA PRO A 395 -11.07 -31.97 -4.92
C PRO A 395 -11.53 -30.60 -4.41
N LEU A 396 -10.60 -29.76 -3.96
CA LEU A 396 -10.87 -28.32 -3.90
C LEU A 396 -10.64 -27.75 -5.30
N PHE A 397 -11.76 -27.33 -5.90
CA PHE A 397 -11.80 -26.49 -7.08
C PHE A 397 -11.22 -25.10 -6.77
N LEU A 398 -10.35 -24.67 -7.70
CA LEU A 398 -9.90 -23.31 -8.08
C LEU A 398 -10.24 -22.13 -7.19
#